data_AF-A0A173UEV7-F1
#
_entry.id   AF-A0A173UEV7-F1
#
_cell.length_a   1.000
_cell.length_b   1.000
_cell.length_c   1.000
_cell.angle_alpha   90.00
_cell.angle_beta   90.00
_cell.angle_gamma   90.00
#
_symmetry.space_group_name_H-M   'P 1'
#
loop_
_entity.id
_entity.type
_entity.pdbx_description
1 polymer ?
#
loop_
_entity_poly.entity_id
_entity_poly.type
_entity_poly.pdbx_seq_one_letter_code
_entity_poly.pdbx_strand_id
1 'polypeptide(L)' 'MSKGNIDGITVKIYDRERVVCECLRHVNTMDGEIFNTVIQRYIGDKKKDAAKLMMYASKLGVEKKARRVVGMAVKEIKDM' A
#
# COMPACT_ATOMS: atom_id res chain seq x y z
N MET A 1 -8.85 -7.68 -2.77
CA MET A 1 -9.80 -7.83 -1.65
C MET A 1 -9.32 -8.94 -0.72
N SER A 2 -9.61 -8.83 0.57
CA SER A 2 -9.42 -9.85 1.60
C SER A 2 -10.73 -10.06 2.39
N LYS A 3 -10.73 -10.96 3.37
CA LYS A 3 -11.83 -11.16 4.31
C LYS A 3 -11.43 -10.65 5.70
N GLY A 4 -12.33 -9.95 6.36
CA GLY A 4 -12.24 -9.56 7.77
C GLY A 4 -13.41 -10.12 8.57
N ASN A 5 -13.29 -10.17 9.89
CA ASN A 5 -14.38 -10.52 10.79
C ASN A 5 -14.68 -9.32 11.69
N ILE A 6 -15.94 -8.92 11.76
CA ILE A 6 -16.45 -7.87 12.66
C ILE A 6 -17.67 -8.47 13.36
N ASP A 7 -17.60 -8.63 14.67
CA ASP A 7 -18.67 -9.19 15.51
C ASP A 7 -19.24 -10.52 14.99
N GLY A 8 -18.36 -11.42 14.54
CA GLY A 8 -18.74 -12.72 14.00
C GLY A 8 -19.16 -12.70 12.53
N ILE A 9 -19.32 -11.51 11.92
CA ILE A 9 -19.73 -11.36 10.53
C ILE A 9 -18.50 -11.27 9.62
N THR A 10 -18.44 -12.13 8.61
CA THR A 10 -17.37 -12.08 7.59
C THR A 10 -17.68 -10.99 6.56
N VAL A 11 -16.80 -10.00 6.48
CA VAL A 11 -16.92 -8.86 5.54
C VAL A 11 -15.78 -8.85 4.53
N LYS A 12 -16.04 -8.32 3.34
CA LYS A 12 -14.98 -8.05 2.35
C LYS A 12 -14.24 -6.78 2.75
N ILE A 13 -12.92 -6.86 2.85
CA ILE A 13 -12.06 -5.72 3.15
C ILE A 13 -11.06 -5.47 2.02
N TYR A 14 -10.49 -4.28 1.99
CA TYR A 14 -9.32 -4.03 1.14
C TYR A 14 -8.12 -4.82 1.64
N ASP A 15 -7.36 -5.37 0.70
CA ASP A 15 -6.05 -5.95 1.00
C ASP A 15 -5.02 -4.83 1.09
N ARG A 16 -3.83 -5.16 1.59
CA ARG A 16 -2.75 -4.19 1.84
C ARG A 16 -2.38 -3.40 0.59
N GLU A 17 -2.32 -4.05 -0.59
CA GLU A 17 -1.98 -3.37 -1.84
C GLU A 17 -3.05 -2.35 -2.23
N ARG A 18 -4.34 -2.71 -2.08
CA ARG A 18 -5.45 -1.81 -2.38
C ARG A 18 -5.48 -0.61 -1.42
N VAL A 19 -5.18 -0.82 -0.14
CA VAL A 19 -5.06 0.24 0.87
C VAL A 19 -3.93 1.20 0.51
N VAL A 20 -2.74 0.70 0.17
CA VAL A 20 -1.62 1.56 -0.25
C VAL A 20 -1.98 2.38 -1.50
N CYS A 21 -2.63 1.79 -2.49
CA CYS A 21 -3.09 2.55 -3.66
C CYS A 21 -4.13 3.63 -3.32
N GLU A 22 -5.02 3.40 -2.35
CA GLU A 22 -5.91 4.46 -1.84
C GLU A 22 -5.13 5.60 -1.20
N CYS A 23 -4.17 5.27 -0.33
CA CYS A 23 -3.33 6.29 0.29
C CYS A 23 -2.57 7.12 -0.75
N LEU A 24 -2.05 6.49 -1.80
CA LEU A 24 -1.37 7.21 -2.90
C LEU A 24 -2.32 8.09 -3.72
N ARG A 25 -3.58 7.67 -3.88
CA ARG A 25 -4.60 8.44 -4.58
C ARG A 25 -4.97 9.70 -3.79
N HIS A 26 -5.15 9.56 -2.49
CA HIS A 26 -5.59 10.62 -1.58
C HIS A 26 -4.47 11.30 -0.79
N VAL A 27 -3.21 11.08 -1.17
CA VAL A 27 -2.03 11.60 -0.44
C VAL A 27 -2.08 13.11 -0.17
N ASN A 28 -2.65 13.91 -1.08
CA ASN A 28 -2.73 15.37 -0.92
C ASN A 28 -3.73 15.82 0.15
N THR A 29 -4.62 14.92 0.61
CA THR A 29 -5.62 15.17 1.65
C THR A 29 -5.37 14.35 2.91
N MET A 30 -4.26 13.60 2.96
CA MET A 30 -3.87 12.81 4.12
C MET A 30 -2.86 13.57 4.97
N ASP A 31 -2.88 13.30 6.27
CA ASP A 31 -1.77 13.65 7.15
C ASP A 31 -0.47 12.98 6.69
N GLY A 32 0.62 13.75 6.65
CA GLY A 32 1.91 13.31 6.12
C GLY A 32 2.58 12.21 6.97
N GLU A 33 2.45 12.29 8.29
CA GLU A 33 3.02 11.28 9.20
C GLU A 33 2.25 9.95 9.10
N ILE A 34 0.92 10.03 9.02
CA ILE A 34 0.07 8.86 8.79
C ILE A 34 0.41 8.21 7.44
N PHE A 35 0.57 9.01 6.38
CA PHE A 35 0.97 8.50 5.07
C PHE A 35 2.33 7.80 5.14
N ASN A 36 3.34 8.43 5.72
CA ASN A 36 4.68 7.86 5.85
C ASN A 36 4.67 6.55 6.65
N THR A 37 3.90 6.50 7.74
CA THR A 37 3.74 5.29 8.55
C THR A 37 3.14 4.13 7.75
N VAL A 38 2.12 4.39 6.94
CA VAL A 38 1.50 3.36 6.09
C VAL A 38 2.50 2.84 5.05
N ILE A 39 3.24 3.73 4.40
CA ILE A 39 4.23 3.35 3.39
C ILE A 39 5.35 2.50 4.01
N GLN A 40 5.92 2.94 5.13
CA GLN A 40 6.98 2.21 5.83
C GLN A 40 6.53 0.83 6.31
N ARG A 41 5.31 0.73 6.87
CA ARG A 41 4.72 -0.57 7.24
C ARG A 41 4.52 -1.49 6.05
N TYR A 42 4.09 -0.96 4.91
CA TYR A 42 3.92 -1.75 3.68
C TYR A 42 5.26 -2.23 3.12
N ILE A 43 6.29 -1.38 3.11
CA ILE A 43 7.65 -1.73 2.68
C ILE A 43 8.21 -2.86 3.55
N GLY A 44 8.04 -2.79 4.87
CA GLY A 44 8.46 -3.82 5.82
C GLY A 44 7.62 -5.10 5.82
N ASP A 45 6.42 -5.10 5.21
CA ASP A 45 5.55 -6.28 5.21
C ASP A 45 6.15 -7.41 4.35
N LYS A 46 6.39 -8.57 4.97
CA LYS A 46 6.89 -9.78 4.29
C LYS A 46 5.85 -10.39 3.35
N LYS A 47 4.57 -10.06 3.52
CA LYS A 47 3.45 -10.52 2.68
C LYS A 47 3.08 -9.53 1.58
N LYS A 48 3.85 -8.45 1.39
CA LYS A 48 3.62 -7.50 0.29
C LYS A 48 3.73 -8.20 -1.07
N ASP A 49 2.85 -7.82 -1.98
CA ASP A 49 2.84 -8.30 -3.36
C ASP A 49 2.98 -7.11 -4.32
N ALA A 50 4.18 -6.95 -4.89
CA ALA A 50 4.48 -5.84 -5.78
C ALA A 50 3.72 -5.93 -7.11
N ALA A 51 3.46 -7.13 -7.63
CA ALA A 51 2.72 -7.31 -8.87
C ALA A 51 1.26 -6.88 -8.69
N LYS A 52 0.65 -7.29 -7.56
CA LYS A 52 -0.71 -6.90 -7.21
C LYS A 52 -0.85 -5.41 -6.90
N LEU A 53 0.15 -4.80 -6.25
CA LEU A 53 0.21 -3.35 -6.07
C LEU A 53 0.19 -2.62 -7.40
N MET A 54 1.04 -3.03 -8.34
CA MET A 54 1.12 -2.40 -9.66
C MET A 54 -0.18 -2.60 -10.47
N MET A 55 -0.80 -3.77 -10.37
CA MET A 55 -2.11 -4.03 -10.98
C MET A 55 -3.18 -3.05 -10.46
N TYR A 56 -3.29 -2.85 -9.14
CA TYR A 56 -4.23 -1.86 -8.61
C TYR A 56 -3.82 -0.43 -8.95
N ALA A 57 -2.54 -0.10 -8.87
CA ALA A 57 -2.02 1.24 -9.14
C ALA A 57 -2.33 1.67 -10.58
N SER A 58 -2.27 0.74 -11.54
CA SER A 58 -2.68 0.94 -12.93
C SER A 58 -4.15 1.29 -13.04
N LYS A 59 -5.02 0.44 -12.49
CA LYS A 59 -6.48 0.65 -12.48
C LYS A 59 -6.90 1.95 -11.78
N LEU A 60 -6.08 2.42 -10.85
CA LEU A 60 -6.41 3.59 -10.02
C LEU A 60 -5.69 4.88 -10.47
N GLY A 61 -4.84 4.83 -11.50
CA GLY A 61 -4.13 6.00 -12.03
C GLY A 61 -3.00 6.51 -11.12
N VAL A 62 -2.46 5.66 -10.23
CA VAL A 62 -1.42 6.04 -9.25
C VAL A 62 -0.08 5.33 -9.48
N GLU A 63 0.13 4.73 -10.65
CA GLU A 63 1.34 3.95 -10.96
C GLU A 63 2.64 4.72 -10.69
N LYS A 64 2.73 5.99 -11.12
CA LYS A 64 3.95 6.79 -10.93
C LYS A 64 4.29 6.97 -9.45
N LYS A 65 3.27 7.09 -8.58
CA LYS A 65 3.44 7.18 -7.13
C LYS A 65 3.81 5.80 -6.55
N ALA A 66 3.16 4.73 -7.00
CA ALA A 66 3.44 3.36 -6.56
C ALA A 66 4.87 2.91 -6.89
N ARG A 67 5.40 3.26 -8.08
CA ARG A 67 6.79 2.98 -8.46
C ARG A 67 7.80 3.63 -7.51
N ARG A 68 7.51 4.83 -6.99
CA ARG A 68 8.38 5.49 -5.99
C ARG A 68 8.42 4.71 -4.67
N VAL A 69 7.25 4.26 -4.19
CA VAL A 69 7.13 3.45 -2.97
C VAL A 69 7.90 2.12 -3.10
N VAL A 70 7.73 1.40 -4.21
CA VAL A 70 8.48 0.15 -4.45
C VAL A 70 9.98 0.41 -4.58
N GLY A 71 10.37 1.51 -5.25
CA GLY A 71 11.78 1.91 -5.38
C GLY A 71 12.44 2.29 -4.06
N MET A 72 11.70 2.84 -3.09
CA MET A 72 12.20 3.13 -1.74
C MET A 72 12.58 1.85 -0.98
N ALA A 73 11.79 0.78 -1.12
CA ALA A 73 12.10 -0.53 -0.53
C ALA A 73 13.45 -1.11 -1.01
N VAL A 74 13.88 -0.77 -2.23
CA VAL A 74 15.17 -1.23 -2.79
C VAL A 74 16.35 -0.43 -2.23
N LYS A 75 16.13 0.83 -1.83
CA LYS A 75 17.18 1.68 -1.24
C LYS A 75 17.52 1.26 0.20
N GLU A 76 16.52 0.97 1.02
CA GLU A 76 16.73 0.55 2.41
C GLU A 76 17.52 -0.78 2.53
N ILE A 77 17.51 -1.64 1.50
CA ILE A 77 18.32 -2.87 1.45
C ILE A 77 19.81 -2.59 1.15
N LYS A 78 20.13 -1.47 0.48
CA LYS A 78 21.52 -1.10 0.13
C LYS A 78 22.26 -0.37 1.25
N ASP A 79 21.51 0.18 2.21
CA ASP A 79 22.03 0.96 3.33
C ASP A 79 22.13 0.12 4.63
N MET A 80 21.89 -1.20 4.56
CA MET A 80 22.17 -2.21 5.60
C MET A 80 23.38 -3.06 5.20
#